data_AF-A0A9P7GTT6-F1
#
_entry.id   AF-A0A9P7GTT6-F1
#
_cell.length_a   1.000
_cell.length_b   1.000
_cell.length_c   1.000
_cell.angle_alpha   90.00
_cell.angle_beta   90.00
_cell.angle_gamma   90.00
#
_symmetry.space_group_name_H-M   'P 1'
#
loop_
_entity.id
_entity.type
_entity.pdbx_description
1 polymer ?
#
loop_
_entity_poly.entity_id
_entity_poly.type
_entity_poly.pdbx_seq_one_letter_code
_entity_poly.pdbx_strand_id
1 'polypeptide(L)'
;MPLISKDVSWLWRTAYNCAVQGCTEWEDSEDKIADLFNLAKDFLEAFCQSSPVDVDPELSLHLINASFSAVSGHGDISSIFYCPESQIDVTQISAIIAEIASCKARIKSIMEHGKIHKEDDILRVQYFTHTLHVFEVEFLTQAKDWGQIPPLVEDIVNSGPLALGTYEAVADILWAEKDCPINVLYGCLEALLRASLDHNRLSVTKFSRWLRAICTIILARNTSEDRVKAIGYVEQALMVIEESQDSDEVWMSPTWDGFIGT
;
A
#
# COMPACT_ATOMS: atom_id res chain seq x y z
N MET A 1 32.79 -15.53 9.77
CA MET A 1 31.54 -14.87 9.34
C MET A 1 30.23 -15.43 9.92
N PRO A 2 30.05 -16.74 10.22
CA PRO A 2 28.73 -17.22 10.67
C PRO A 2 28.31 -16.72 12.07
N LEU A 3 29.25 -16.31 12.92
CA LEU A 3 28.94 -15.65 14.21
C LEU A 3 28.33 -14.26 14.00
N ILE A 4 28.99 -13.41 13.19
CA ILE A 4 28.51 -12.04 12.92
C ILE A 4 27.13 -12.06 12.24
N SER A 5 26.90 -12.99 11.30
CA SER A 5 25.57 -13.14 10.68
C SER A 5 24.48 -13.48 11.70
N LYS A 6 24.77 -14.33 12.70
CA LYS A 6 23.81 -14.67 13.77
C LYS A 6 23.53 -13.48 14.69
N ASP A 7 24.57 -12.73 15.05
CA ASP A 7 24.45 -11.56 15.92
C ASP A 7 23.65 -10.45 15.22
N VAL A 8 23.85 -10.26 13.92
CA VAL A 8 23.11 -9.31 13.09
C VAL A 8 21.64 -9.73 12.93
N SER A 9 21.34 -11.02 12.68
CA SER A 9 19.96 -11.51 12.68
C SER A 9 19.28 -11.37 14.04
N TRP A 10 20.04 -11.51 15.14
CA TRP A 10 19.53 -11.32 16.50
C TRP A 10 19.16 -9.86 16.78
N LEU A 11 19.89 -8.90 16.21
CA LEU A 11 19.61 -7.47 16.37
C LEU A 11 18.19 -7.12 15.86
N TRP A 12 17.83 -7.55 14.66
CA TRP A 12 16.47 -7.32 14.12
C TRP A 12 15.39 -7.93 15.00
N ARG A 13 15.55 -9.19 15.42
CA ARG A 13 14.56 -9.87 16.28
C ARG A 13 14.42 -9.18 17.63
N THR A 14 15.52 -8.66 18.17
CA THR A 14 15.51 -7.89 19.42
C THR A 14 14.80 -6.56 19.22
N ALA A 15 15.09 -5.85 18.13
CA ALA A 15 14.40 -4.62 17.77
C ALA A 15 12.87 -4.84 17.66
N TYR A 16 12.46 -5.90 16.97
CA TYR A 16 11.05 -6.27 16.85
C TYR A 16 10.39 -6.57 18.20
N ASN A 17 11.02 -7.40 19.04
CA ASN A 17 10.45 -7.74 20.36
C ASN A 17 10.36 -6.51 21.27
N CYS A 18 11.39 -5.65 21.27
CA CYS A 18 11.37 -4.39 22.00
C CYS A 18 10.28 -3.45 21.48
N ALA A 19 10.07 -3.37 20.16
CA ALA A 19 9.01 -2.57 19.57
C ALA A 19 7.62 -3.08 19.97
N VAL A 20 7.37 -4.39 19.91
CA VAL A 20 6.11 -5.00 20.35
C VAL A 20 5.82 -4.67 21.81
N GLN A 21 6.82 -4.78 22.68
CA GLN A 21 6.70 -4.40 24.09
C GLN A 21 6.45 -2.89 24.23
N GLY A 22 7.23 -2.07 23.52
CA GLY A 22 7.13 -0.61 23.53
C GLY A 22 5.74 -0.11 23.14
N CYS A 23 5.16 -0.64 22.07
CA CYS A 23 3.79 -0.32 21.63
C CYS A 23 2.72 -0.61 22.69
N THR A 24 3.00 -1.48 23.67
CA THR A 24 2.05 -1.83 24.74
C THR A 24 2.35 -1.17 26.08
N GLU A 25 3.61 -0.85 26.36
CA GLU A 25 4.07 -0.48 27.70
C GLU A 25 4.68 0.93 27.78
N TRP A 26 5.12 1.53 26.66
CA TRP A 26 5.89 2.76 26.67
C TRP A 26 5.07 3.93 26.14
N GLU A 27 4.94 4.98 26.95
CA GLU A 27 4.38 6.27 26.54
C GLU A 27 5.37 7.00 25.61
N ASP A 28 4.85 7.63 24.55
CA ASP A 28 5.60 8.43 23.56
C ASP A 28 6.86 7.69 23.07
N SER A 29 6.65 6.50 22.50
CA SER A 29 7.71 5.56 22.13
C SER A 29 7.89 5.36 20.63
N GLU A 30 7.03 5.95 19.81
CA GLU A 30 7.00 5.80 18.36
C GLU A 30 8.35 6.17 17.73
N ASP A 31 8.89 7.35 18.06
CA ASP A 31 10.17 7.82 17.55
C ASP A 31 11.33 6.91 17.99
N LYS A 32 11.31 6.44 19.24
CA LYS A 32 12.34 5.54 19.77
C LYS A 32 12.29 4.16 19.10
N ILE A 33 11.09 3.70 18.77
CA ILE A 33 10.87 2.45 18.04
C ILE A 33 11.35 2.57 16.60
N ALA A 34 11.05 3.69 15.94
CA ALA A 34 11.56 4.00 14.60
C ALA A 34 13.10 4.05 14.57
N ASP A 35 13.71 4.75 15.54
CA ASP A 35 15.17 4.83 15.71
C ASP A 35 15.82 3.45 15.90
N LEU A 36 15.19 2.58 16.69
CA LEU A 36 15.67 1.23 16.91
C LEU A 36 15.68 0.41 15.61
N PHE A 37 14.65 0.56 14.78
CA PHE A 37 14.60 -0.08 13.46
C PHE A 37 15.57 0.56 12.46
N ASN A 38 15.78 1.87 12.52
CA ASN A 38 16.80 2.56 11.72
C ASN A 38 18.20 2.02 12.03
N LEU A 39 18.55 1.87 13.31
CA LEU A 39 19.82 1.26 13.71
C LEU A 39 19.93 -0.18 13.19
N ALA A 40 18.89 -1.00 13.38
CA ALA A 40 18.90 -2.39 12.90
C ALA A 40 19.08 -2.46 11.37
N LYS A 41 18.39 -1.59 10.63
CA LYS A 41 18.51 -1.43 9.17
C LYS A 41 19.92 -1.04 8.76
N ASP A 42 20.50 -0.01 9.37
CA ASP A 42 21.83 0.50 9.02
C ASP A 42 22.91 -0.56 9.27
N PHE A 43 22.82 -1.30 10.38
CA PHE A 43 23.73 -2.42 10.67
C PHE A 43 23.57 -3.57 9.67
N LEU A 44 22.34 -3.95 9.34
CA LEU A 44 22.05 -4.99 8.34
C LEU A 44 22.57 -4.59 6.96
N GLU A 45 22.36 -3.33 6.56
CA GLU A 45 22.81 -2.79 5.28
C GLU A 45 24.34 -2.75 5.21
N ALA A 46 25.02 -2.22 6.23
CA ALA A 46 26.48 -2.22 6.31
C ALA A 46 27.07 -3.64 6.24
N PHE A 47 26.43 -4.61 6.92
CA PHE A 47 26.83 -6.01 6.85
C PHE A 47 26.67 -6.59 5.44
N CYS A 48 25.52 -6.33 4.79
CA CYS A 48 25.25 -6.79 3.43
C CYS A 48 26.25 -6.22 2.42
N GLN A 49 26.59 -4.94 2.53
CA GLN A 49 27.55 -4.26 1.64
C GLN A 49 29.00 -4.70 1.87
N SER A 50 29.36 -5.03 3.12
CA SER A 50 30.72 -5.40 3.48
C SER A 50 31.00 -6.90 3.31
N SER A 51 29.98 -7.71 3.07
CA SER A 51 30.13 -9.16 2.90
C SER A 51 30.79 -9.49 1.55
N PRO A 52 31.96 -10.15 1.52
CA PRO A 52 32.59 -10.62 0.30
C PRO A 52 31.93 -11.89 -0.27
N VAL A 53 30.90 -12.41 0.41
CA VAL A 53 30.15 -13.62 0.06
C VAL A 53 28.67 -13.25 -0.08
N ASP A 54 27.94 -13.99 -0.91
CA ASP A 54 26.49 -13.87 -1.03
C ASP A 54 25.82 -13.89 0.34
N VAL A 55 24.98 -12.88 0.54
CA VAL A 55 24.21 -12.67 1.78
C VAL A 55 23.07 -13.68 1.83
N ASP A 56 22.88 -14.27 3.01
CA ASP A 56 21.76 -15.18 3.28
C ASP A 56 20.40 -14.54 2.90
N PRO A 57 19.53 -15.23 2.14
CA PRO A 57 18.13 -14.87 1.95
C PRO A 57 17.42 -14.36 3.21
N GLU A 58 17.66 -14.98 4.36
CA GLU A 58 17.02 -14.60 5.62
C GLU A 58 17.43 -13.19 6.08
N LEU A 59 18.70 -12.82 5.90
CA LEU A 59 19.18 -11.46 6.20
C LEU A 59 18.58 -10.41 5.27
N SER A 60 18.35 -10.77 4.01
CA SER A 60 17.70 -9.88 3.04
C SER A 60 16.25 -9.59 3.46
N LEU A 61 15.54 -10.61 3.95
CA LEU A 61 14.20 -10.45 4.51
C LEU A 61 14.22 -9.61 5.81
N HIS A 62 15.20 -9.81 6.69
CA HIS A 62 15.36 -8.98 7.89
C HIS A 62 15.63 -7.51 7.54
N LEU A 63 16.44 -7.24 6.52
CA LEU A 63 16.69 -5.88 6.03
C LEU A 63 15.42 -5.23 5.48
N ILE A 64 14.59 -5.96 4.73
CA ILE A 64 13.30 -5.46 4.27
C ILE A 64 12.39 -5.11 5.45
N ASN A 65 12.24 -6.04 6.41
CA ASN A 65 11.39 -5.79 7.56
C ASN A 65 11.89 -4.60 8.40
N ALA A 66 13.21 -4.50 8.64
CA ALA A 66 13.81 -3.37 9.34
C ALA A 66 13.57 -2.05 8.62
N SER A 67 13.73 -2.03 7.29
CA SER A 67 13.49 -0.84 6.48
C SER A 67 12.03 -0.41 6.54
N PHE A 68 11.11 -1.36 6.35
CA PHE A 68 9.68 -1.09 6.38
C PHE A 68 9.24 -0.61 7.77
N SER A 69 9.68 -1.30 8.84
CA SER A 69 9.32 -0.94 10.21
C SER A 69 9.89 0.41 10.66
N ALA A 70 11.08 0.79 10.18
CA ALA A 70 11.63 2.13 10.43
C ALA A 70 10.74 3.22 9.82
N VAL A 71 10.28 3.02 8.58
CA VAL A 71 9.37 3.96 7.92
C VAL A 71 8.01 3.97 8.61
N SER A 72 7.37 2.80 8.80
CA SER A 72 6.01 2.71 9.35
C SER A 72 5.91 3.10 10.82
N GLY A 73 7.01 3.00 11.56
CA GLY A 73 7.08 3.30 12.99
C GLY A 73 7.29 4.77 13.31
N HIS A 74 7.53 5.63 12.32
CA HIS A 74 7.75 7.06 12.54
C HIS A 74 6.53 7.66 13.23
N GLY A 75 6.73 8.35 14.36
CA GLY A 75 5.65 8.91 15.18
C GLY A 75 4.75 9.85 14.39
N ASP A 76 5.30 10.51 13.37
CA ASP A 76 4.55 11.38 12.45
C ASP A 76 3.48 10.63 11.64
N ILE A 77 3.74 9.38 11.21
CA ILE A 77 2.72 8.58 10.52
C ILE A 77 1.55 8.33 11.47
N SER A 78 1.83 7.99 12.72
CA SER A 78 0.80 7.76 13.74
C SER A 78 0.10 9.07 14.14
N SER A 79 0.84 10.17 14.28
CA SER A 79 0.31 11.51 14.58
C SER A 79 -0.63 12.02 13.49
N ILE A 80 -0.36 11.72 12.21
CA ILE A 80 -1.29 11.99 11.10
C ILE A 80 -2.61 11.25 11.29
N PHE A 81 -2.57 9.96 11.68
CA PHE A 81 -3.78 9.16 11.88
C PHE A 81 -4.60 9.60 13.10
N TYR A 82 -3.97 10.16 14.14
CA TYR A 82 -4.64 10.46 15.41
C TYR A 82 -4.84 11.97 15.68
N CYS A 83 -4.10 12.87 15.02
CA CYS A 83 -4.15 14.31 15.24
C CYS A 83 -3.86 15.13 13.95
N PRO A 84 -4.85 15.24 13.03
CA PRO A 84 -4.72 15.97 11.78
C PRO A 84 -4.55 17.50 11.94
N GLU A 85 -4.62 18.03 13.16
CA GLU A 85 -4.37 19.44 13.48
C GLU A 85 -2.91 19.73 13.84
N SER A 86 -2.07 18.70 13.98
CA SER A 86 -0.64 18.90 14.18
C SER A 86 -0.01 19.46 12.89
N GLN A 87 0.62 20.64 12.99
CA GLN A 87 1.37 21.23 11.87
C GLN A 87 2.66 20.45 11.70
N ILE A 88 2.63 19.39 10.91
CA ILE A 88 3.84 18.71 10.46
C ILE A 88 4.59 19.66 9.52
N ASP A 89 5.88 19.83 9.78
CA ASP A 89 6.72 20.69 8.95
C ASP A 89 6.87 20.10 7.55
N VAL A 90 6.78 20.94 6.52
CA VAL A 90 6.98 20.56 5.11
C VAL A 90 8.35 19.89 4.92
N THR A 91 9.35 20.29 5.70
CA THR A 91 10.68 19.66 5.66
C THR A 91 10.68 18.22 6.17
N GLN A 92 9.89 17.92 7.21
CA GLN A 92 9.71 16.57 7.75
C GLN A 92 8.95 15.69 6.77
N ILE A 93 7.86 16.20 6.18
CA ILE A 93 7.10 15.47 5.15
C ILE A 93 8.02 15.09 3.97
N SER A 94 8.86 16.03 3.52
CA SER A 94 9.79 15.78 2.43
C SER A 94 10.84 14.72 2.78
N ALA A 95 11.32 14.69 4.03
CA ALA A 95 12.24 13.67 4.51
C ALA A 95 11.58 12.29 4.53
N ILE A 96 10.34 12.18 5.04
CA ILE A 96 9.59 10.93 5.08
C ILE A 96 9.31 10.40 3.67
N ILE A 97 8.92 11.27 2.72
CA ILE A 97 8.74 10.88 1.30
C ILE A 97 10.03 10.28 0.73
N ALA A 98 11.18 10.90 1.00
CA ALA A 98 12.47 10.39 0.54
C ALA A 98 12.83 9.03 1.18
N GLU A 99 12.51 8.84 2.46
CA GLU A 99 12.68 7.56 3.16
C GLU A 99 11.78 6.45 2.60
N ILE A 100 10.50 6.76 2.32
CA ILE A 100 9.57 5.84 1.68
C ILE A 100 10.12 5.42 0.31
N ALA A 101 10.53 6.39 -0.53
CA ALA A 101 11.10 6.11 -1.85
C ALA A 101 12.37 5.23 -1.76
N SER A 102 13.26 5.53 -0.80
CA SER A 102 14.46 4.73 -0.53
C SER A 102 14.10 3.29 -0.10
N CYS A 103 13.11 3.14 0.78
CA CYS A 103 12.64 1.84 1.23
C CYS A 103 12.05 1.01 0.09
N LYS A 104 11.19 1.60 -0.76
CA LYS A 104 10.64 0.92 -1.95
C LYS A 104 11.74 0.48 -2.91
N ALA A 105 12.71 1.36 -3.21
CA ALA A 105 13.83 1.05 -4.08
C ALA A 105 14.66 -0.12 -3.53
N ARG A 106 14.90 -0.15 -2.21
CA ARG A 106 15.60 -1.24 -1.54
C ARG A 106 14.82 -2.56 -1.66
N ILE A 107 13.52 -2.55 -1.38
CA ILE A 107 12.66 -3.73 -1.51
C ILE A 107 12.70 -4.26 -2.93
N LYS A 108 12.49 -3.40 -3.93
CA LYS A 108 12.51 -3.75 -5.35
C LYS A 108 13.85 -4.37 -5.75
N SER A 109 14.96 -3.74 -5.35
CA SER A 109 16.30 -4.28 -5.61
C SER A 109 16.46 -5.68 -5.02
N ILE A 110 16.10 -5.91 -3.75
CA ILE A 110 16.23 -7.23 -3.12
C ILE A 110 15.37 -8.30 -3.83
N MET A 111 14.16 -7.92 -4.26
CA MET A 111 13.26 -8.79 -5.03
C MET A 111 13.82 -9.16 -6.41
N GLU A 112 14.37 -8.19 -7.14
CA GLU A 112 14.95 -8.40 -8.48
C GLU A 112 16.18 -9.32 -8.47
N HIS A 113 16.96 -9.30 -7.38
CA HIS A 113 18.08 -10.23 -7.19
C HIS A 113 17.63 -11.67 -6.88
N GLY A 114 16.32 -11.93 -6.80
CA GLY A 114 15.77 -13.27 -6.61
C GLY A 114 16.14 -13.91 -5.27
N LYS A 115 16.48 -13.10 -4.26
CA LYS A 115 16.95 -13.60 -2.96
C LYS A 115 15.84 -14.22 -2.11
N ILE A 116 14.57 -13.97 -2.44
CA ILE A 116 13.40 -14.44 -1.70
C ILE A 116 12.69 -15.49 -2.54
N HIS A 117 12.59 -16.71 -1.99
CA HIS A 117 12.07 -17.86 -2.73
C HIS A 117 10.74 -18.39 -2.21
N LYS A 118 10.40 -18.12 -0.94
CA LYS A 118 9.16 -18.62 -0.35
C LYS A 118 8.00 -17.74 -0.80
N GLU A 119 6.92 -18.36 -1.27
CA GLU A 119 5.72 -17.66 -1.75
C GLU A 119 5.13 -16.74 -0.66
N ASP A 120 5.03 -17.23 0.58
CA ASP A 120 4.55 -16.43 1.72
C ASP A 120 5.41 -15.17 1.96
N ASP A 121 6.74 -15.29 1.83
CA ASP A 121 7.65 -14.15 2.00
C ASP A 121 7.51 -13.17 0.84
N ILE A 122 7.32 -13.66 -0.40
CA ILE A 122 7.06 -12.82 -1.59
C ILE A 122 5.76 -12.03 -1.39
N LEU A 123 4.67 -12.69 -0.99
CA LEU A 123 3.38 -12.06 -0.73
C LEU A 123 3.48 -11.01 0.38
N ARG A 124 4.21 -11.32 1.46
CA ARG A 124 4.47 -10.37 2.56
C ARG A 124 5.24 -9.14 2.09
N VAL A 125 6.28 -9.32 1.28
CA VAL A 125 7.07 -8.20 0.76
C VAL A 125 6.27 -7.35 -0.22
N GLN A 126 5.42 -7.97 -1.04
CA GLN A 126 4.47 -7.24 -1.89
C GLN A 126 3.50 -6.40 -1.06
N TYR A 127 3.01 -6.93 0.06
CA TYR A 127 2.16 -6.17 0.99
C TYR A 127 2.88 -4.92 1.51
N PHE A 128 4.17 -5.02 1.89
CA PHE A 128 4.95 -3.85 2.31
C PHE A 128 5.04 -2.78 1.22
N THR A 129 5.31 -3.17 -0.03
CA THR A 129 5.33 -2.24 -1.16
C THR A 129 3.98 -1.53 -1.33
N HIS A 130 2.89 -2.28 -1.24
CA HIS A 130 1.53 -1.73 -1.32
C HIS A 130 1.20 -0.76 -0.19
N THR A 131 1.61 -1.05 1.04
CA THR A 131 1.45 -0.12 2.18
C THR A 131 2.30 1.14 1.98
N LEU A 132 3.54 1.01 1.53
CA LEU A 132 4.42 2.16 1.26
C LEU A 132 3.85 3.08 0.16
N HIS A 133 3.20 2.52 -0.86
CA HIS A 133 2.47 3.32 -1.86
C HIS A 133 1.36 4.16 -1.26
N VAL A 134 0.59 3.60 -0.31
CA VAL A 134 -0.47 4.36 0.38
C VAL A 134 0.14 5.51 1.17
N PHE A 135 1.20 5.24 1.96
CA PHE A 135 1.89 6.28 2.73
C PHE A 135 2.43 7.38 1.81
N GLU A 136 3.07 7.03 0.70
CA GLU A 136 3.63 8.03 -0.21
C GLU A 136 2.55 8.92 -0.82
N VAL A 137 1.40 8.35 -1.25
CA VAL A 137 0.26 9.16 -1.73
C VAL A 137 -0.24 10.09 -0.63
N GLU A 138 -0.37 9.60 0.59
CA GLU A 138 -0.83 10.40 1.74
C GLU A 138 0.10 11.58 2.01
N PHE A 139 1.41 11.35 2.12
CA PHE A 139 2.38 12.41 2.35
C PHE A 139 2.50 13.39 1.17
N LEU A 140 2.42 12.91 -0.07
CA LEU A 140 2.38 13.80 -1.25
C LEU A 140 1.12 14.67 -1.27
N THR A 141 -0.01 14.11 -0.86
CA THR A 141 -1.29 14.83 -0.72
C THR A 141 -1.18 15.92 0.35
N GLN A 142 -0.60 15.60 1.51
CA GLN A 142 -0.36 16.57 2.58
C GLN A 142 0.63 17.67 2.18
N ALA A 143 1.70 17.31 1.45
CA ALA A 143 2.64 18.26 0.86
C ALA A 143 2.03 19.09 -0.28
N LYS A 144 0.84 18.72 -0.76
CA LYS A 144 0.19 19.26 -1.96
C LYS A 144 1.06 19.15 -3.21
N ASP A 145 1.92 18.13 -3.27
CA ASP A 145 2.74 17.83 -4.43
C ASP A 145 1.96 16.95 -5.42
N TRP A 146 0.98 17.58 -6.05
CA TRP A 146 0.09 16.96 -7.03
C TRP A 146 0.81 16.46 -8.28
N GLY A 147 2.04 16.92 -8.53
CA GLY A 147 2.82 16.53 -9.70
C GLY A 147 3.34 15.09 -9.62
N GLN A 148 3.61 14.61 -8.41
CA GLN A 148 4.16 13.26 -8.19
C GLN A 148 3.09 12.17 -8.03
N ILE A 149 1.83 12.54 -7.78
CA ILE A 149 0.75 11.56 -7.58
C ILE A 149 0.41 10.76 -8.85
N PRO A 150 0.21 11.37 -10.05
CA PRO A 150 -0.10 10.62 -11.25
C PRO A 150 0.93 9.52 -11.62
N PRO A 151 2.26 9.79 -11.66
CA PRO A 151 3.23 8.74 -11.95
C PRO A 151 3.29 7.67 -10.87
N LEU A 152 3.04 8.03 -9.61
CA LEU A 152 2.93 7.04 -8.52
C LEU A 152 1.71 6.13 -8.70
N VAL A 153 0.56 6.67 -9.10
CA VAL A 153 -0.63 5.86 -9.42
C VAL A 153 -0.37 4.95 -10.61
N GLU A 154 0.38 5.39 -11.61
CA GLU A 154 0.81 4.54 -12.72
C GLU A 154 1.69 3.37 -12.23
N ASP A 155 2.62 3.60 -11.30
CA ASP A 155 3.40 2.52 -10.68
C ASP A 155 2.51 1.54 -9.89
N ILE A 156 1.55 2.07 -9.13
CA ILE A 156 0.59 1.28 -8.35
C ILE A 156 -0.25 0.36 -9.22
N VAL A 157 -0.81 0.84 -10.34
CA VAL A 157 -1.63 0.01 -11.24
C VAL A 157 -0.82 -1.06 -11.95
N ASN A 158 0.49 -0.86 -12.11
CA ASN A 158 1.40 -1.82 -12.71
C ASN A 158 2.03 -2.79 -11.67
N SER A 159 1.75 -2.61 -10.38
CA SER A 159 2.34 -3.40 -9.28
C SER A 159 1.72 -4.80 -9.09
N GLY A 160 0.66 -5.13 -9.84
CA GLY A 160 0.09 -6.49 -9.87
C GLY A 160 -1.20 -6.68 -9.06
N PRO A 161 -1.69 -7.93 -8.95
CA PRO A 161 -3.08 -8.23 -8.57
C PRO A 161 -3.41 -8.08 -7.08
N LEU A 162 -2.42 -7.86 -6.20
CA LEU A 162 -2.64 -7.59 -4.78
C LEU A 162 -3.02 -6.14 -4.48
N ALA A 163 -2.99 -5.27 -5.48
CA ALA A 163 -3.11 -3.82 -5.32
C ALA A 163 -4.53 -3.31 -5.01
N LEU A 164 -5.56 -4.16 -4.95
CA LEU A 164 -6.95 -3.70 -4.80
C LEU A 164 -7.17 -2.88 -3.52
N GLY A 165 -6.59 -3.31 -2.40
CA GLY A 165 -6.64 -2.55 -1.14
C GLY A 165 -5.91 -1.21 -1.25
N THR A 166 -4.80 -1.18 -1.99
CA THR A 166 -4.05 0.06 -2.28
C THR A 166 -4.87 1.00 -3.15
N TYR A 167 -5.54 0.52 -4.20
CA TYR A 167 -6.39 1.34 -5.06
C TYR A 167 -7.47 2.05 -4.25
N GLU A 168 -8.10 1.33 -3.33
CA GLU A 168 -9.13 1.90 -2.46
C GLU A 168 -8.59 2.96 -1.53
N ALA A 169 -7.49 2.67 -0.83
CA ALA A 169 -6.88 3.64 0.08
C ALA A 169 -6.48 4.92 -0.68
N VAL A 170 -5.87 4.79 -1.86
CA VAL A 170 -5.45 5.91 -2.70
C VAL A 170 -6.65 6.71 -3.20
N ALA A 171 -7.71 6.04 -3.68
CA ALA A 171 -8.92 6.71 -4.13
C ALA A 171 -9.59 7.49 -2.99
N ASP A 172 -9.66 6.91 -1.78
CA ASP A 172 -10.29 7.53 -0.63
C ASP A 172 -9.46 8.72 -0.10
N ILE A 173 -8.13 8.64 -0.09
CA ILE A 173 -7.23 9.77 0.25
C ILE A 173 -7.46 10.94 -0.72
N LEU A 174 -7.39 10.69 -2.03
CA LEU A 174 -7.53 11.75 -3.03
C LEU A 174 -8.93 12.36 -3.05
N TRP A 175 -9.96 11.57 -2.76
CA TRP A 175 -11.34 12.05 -2.69
C TRP A 175 -11.63 12.86 -1.42
N ALA A 176 -11.00 12.50 -0.30
CA ALA A 176 -11.19 13.22 0.96
C ALA A 176 -10.53 14.61 0.95
N GLU A 177 -9.46 14.78 0.17
CA GLU A 177 -8.71 16.04 0.11
C GLU A 177 -9.42 17.08 -0.78
N LYS A 178 -9.77 18.22 -0.17
CA LYS A 178 -10.55 19.29 -0.79
C LYS A 178 -9.73 20.11 -1.78
N ASP A 179 -8.42 20.19 -1.56
CA ASP A 179 -7.50 20.96 -2.40
C ASP A 179 -6.97 20.14 -3.59
N CYS A 180 -7.40 18.88 -3.74
CA CYS A 180 -6.98 18.02 -4.84
C CYS A 180 -7.45 18.58 -6.21
N PRO A 181 -6.53 18.88 -7.14
CA PRO A 181 -6.90 19.38 -8.46
C PRO A 181 -7.79 18.37 -9.20
N ILE A 182 -8.90 18.86 -9.77
CA ILE A 182 -9.90 18.01 -10.46
C ILE A 182 -9.26 17.14 -11.55
N ASN A 183 -8.25 17.65 -12.26
CA ASN A 183 -7.54 16.89 -13.30
C ASN A 183 -6.72 15.73 -12.72
N VAL A 184 -6.14 15.89 -11.53
CA VAL A 184 -5.38 14.84 -10.84
C VAL A 184 -6.36 13.80 -10.27
N LEU A 185 -7.39 14.25 -9.55
CA LEU A 185 -8.44 13.37 -9.03
C LEU A 185 -9.08 12.53 -10.14
N TYR A 186 -9.48 13.17 -11.23
CA TYR A 186 -10.08 12.50 -12.38
C TYR A 186 -9.11 11.47 -13.00
N GLY A 187 -7.87 11.88 -13.30
CA GLY A 187 -6.89 11.00 -13.95
C GLY A 187 -6.53 9.78 -13.10
N CYS A 188 -6.33 9.98 -11.80
CA CYS A 188 -6.02 8.90 -10.87
C CYS A 188 -7.20 7.94 -10.70
N LEU A 189 -8.43 8.45 -10.48
CA LEU A 189 -9.61 7.59 -10.36
C LEU A 189 -9.88 6.80 -11.65
N GLU A 190 -9.69 7.43 -12.82
CA GLU A 190 -9.82 6.76 -14.11
C GLU A 190 -8.78 5.64 -14.28
N ALA A 191 -7.52 5.86 -13.89
CA ALA A 191 -6.48 4.84 -13.94
C ALA A 191 -6.77 3.67 -13.00
N LEU A 192 -7.14 3.95 -11.74
CA LEU A 192 -7.49 2.94 -10.75
C LEU A 192 -8.72 2.12 -11.17
N LEU A 193 -9.74 2.76 -11.75
CA LEU A 193 -10.93 2.08 -12.24
C LEU A 193 -10.59 1.11 -13.38
N ARG A 194 -9.78 1.54 -14.36
CA ARG A 194 -9.33 0.68 -15.46
C ARG A 194 -8.55 -0.53 -14.95
N ALA A 195 -7.54 -0.29 -14.11
CA ALA A 195 -6.75 -1.38 -13.52
C ALA A 195 -7.61 -2.35 -12.70
N SER A 196 -8.63 -1.84 -12.01
CA SER A 196 -9.56 -2.66 -11.25
C SER A 196 -10.43 -3.57 -12.13
N LEU A 197 -10.86 -3.07 -13.29
CA LEU A 197 -11.60 -3.84 -14.28
C LEU A 197 -10.72 -4.93 -14.90
N ASP A 198 -9.47 -4.60 -15.25
CA ASP A 198 -8.52 -5.54 -15.83
C ASP A 198 -8.22 -6.73 -14.89
N HIS A 199 -8.30 -6.52 -13.57
CA HIS A 199 -8.09 -7.58 -12.58
C HIS A 199 -9.36 -8.34 -12.16
N ASN A 200 -10.54 -7.96 -12.65
CA ASN A 200 -11.84 -8.58 -12.37
C ASN A 200 -12.11 -8.91 -10.88
N ARG A 201 -11.74 -8.01 -9.97
CA ARG A 201 -11.73 -8.28 -8.51
C ARG A 201 -12.44 -7.24 -7.66
N LEU A 202 -13.18 -6.32 -8.27
CA LEU A 202 -13.77 -5.20 -7.53
C LEU A 202 -15.21 -5.48 -7.11
N SER A 203 -15.54 -5.26 -5.83
CA SER A 203 -16.92 -5.36 -5.35
C SER A 203 -17.80 -4.31 -6.04
N VAL A 204 -19.01 -4.68 -6.45
CA VAL A 204 -19.98 -3.78 -7.12
C VAL A 204 -20.20 -2.47 -6.34
N THR A 205 -20.24 -2.53 -5.01
CA THR A 205 -20.40 -1.35 -4.15
C THR A 205 -19.28 -0.32 -4.35
N LYS A 206 -18.01 -0.76 -4.30
CA LYS A 206 -16.84 0.11 -4.47
C LYS A 206 -16.76 0.65 -5.89
N PHE A 207 -17.04 -0.21 -6.88
CA PHE A 207 -17.08 0.17 -8.29
C PHE A 207 -18.07 1.31 -8.53
N SER A 208 -19.29 1.14 -8.00
CA SER A 208 -20.35 2.13 -8.13
C SER A 208 -20.02 3.48 -7.47
N ARG A 209 -19.25 3.47 -6.37
CA ARG A 209 -18.82 4.69 -5.66
C ARG A 209 -17.86 5.50 -6.54
N TRP A 210 -16.81 4.88 -7.07
CA TRP A 210 -15.81 5.57 -7.89
C TRP A 210 -16.36 5.96 -9.27
N LEU A 211 -17.18 5.10 -9.86
CA LEU A 211 -17.89 5.41 -11.09
C LEU A 211 -18.79 6.65 -10.93
N ARG A 212 -19.57 6.73 -9.84
CA ARG A 212 -20.42 7.89 -9.56
C ARG A 212 -19.58 9.17 -9.43
N ALA A 213 -18.42 9.09 -8.76
CA ALA A 213 -17.49 10.19 -8.66
C ALA A 213 -17.00 10.68 -10.03
N ILE A 214 -16.53 9.76 -10.88
CA ILE A 214 -16.08 10.05 -12.24
C ILE A 214 -17.21 10.67 -13.07
N CYS A 215 -18.40 10.07 -13.08
CA CYS A 215 -19.55 10.61 -13.80
C CYS A 215 -19.95 12.01 -13.30
N THR A 216 -19.88 12.26 -11.99
CA THR A 216 -20.17 13.59 -11.43
C THR A 216 -19.19 14.65 -11.97
N ILE A 217 -17.90 14.33 -12.01
CA ILE A 217 -16.86 15.23 -12.53
C ILE A 217 -17.05 15.49 -14.03
N ILE A 218 -17.23 14.43 -14.82
CA ILE A 218 -17.40 14.50 -16.28
C ILE A 218 -18.66 15.31 -16.64
N LEU A 219 -19.79 15.02 -15.99
CA LEU A 219 -21.05 15.70 -16.26
C LEU A 219 -21.05 17.17 -15.85
N ALA A 220 -20.28 17.54 -14.82
CA ALA A 220 -20.09 18.93 -14.43
C ALA A 220 -19.35 19.76 -15.51
N ARG A 221 -18.40 19.16 -16.23
CA ARG A 221 -17.69 19.80 -17.35
C ARG A 221 -18.57 19.95 -18.60
N ASN A 222 -19.51 19.02 -18.78
CA ASN A 222 -20.62 19.09 -19.72
C ASN A 222 -20.24 19.30 -21.21
N THR A 223 -19.06 18.84 -21.64
CA THR A 223 -18.67 18.86 -23.06
C THR A 223 -19.29 17.67 -23.81
N SER A 224 -19.34 17.74 -25.15
CA SER A 224 -19.85 16.63 -25.96
C SER A 224 -19.01 15.35 -25.82
N GLU A 225 -17.70 15.48 -25.72
CA GLU A 225 -16.79 14.35 -25.50
C GLU A 225 -16.99 13.72 -24.12
N ASP A 226 -17.15 14.55 -23.10
CA ASP A 226 -17.41 14.12 -21.72
C ASP A 226 -18.73 13.33 -21.62
N ARG A 227 -19.80 13.79 -22.28
CA ARG A 227 -21.08 13.07 -22.30
C ARG A 227 -20.96 11.67 -22.94
N VAL A 228 -20.17 11.53 -24.01
CA VAL A 228 -19.94 10.23 -24.66
C VAL A 228 -19.14 9.31 -23.73
N LYS A 229 -18.10 9.83 -23.06
CA LYS A 229 -17.35 9.05 -22.05
C LYS A 229 -18.23 8.58 -20.90
N ALA A 230 -19.11 9.46 -20.39
CA ALA A 230 -20.05 9.09 -19.33
C ALA A 230 -20.96 7.94 -19.74
N ILE A 231 -21.45 7.92 -20.99
CA ILE A 231 -22.24 6.80 -21.53
C ILE A 231 -21.41 5.50 -21.52
N GLY A 232 -20.17 5.54 -22.03
CA GLY A 232 -19.30 4.36 -22.05
C GLY A 232 -19.02 3.79 -20.66
N TYR A 233 -18.86 4.64 -19.65
CA TYR A 233 -18.71 4.19 -18.27
C TYR A 233 -19.99 3.57 -17.69
N VAL A 234 -21.17 4.07 -18.06
CA VAL A 234 -22.45 3.46 -17.67
C VAL A 234 -22.63 2.10 -18.34
N GLU A 235 -22.23 1.95 -19.60
CA GLU A 235 -22.23 0.66 -20.30
C GLU A 235 -21.29 -0.34 -19.62
N GLN A 236 -20.08 0.09 -19.25
CA GLN A 236 -19.16 -0.75 -18.47
C GLN A 236 -19.78 -1.18 -17.13
N ALA A 237 -20.51 -0.29 -16.47
CA ALA A 237 -21.20 -0.60 -15.23
C ALA A 237 -22.26 -1.67 -15.38
N LEU A 238 -23.01 -1.64 -16.50
CA LEU A 238 -23.99 -2.67 -16.81
C LEU A 238 -23.33 -4.04 -16.95
N MET A 239 -22.21 -4.12 -17.68
CA MET A 239 -21.47 -5.38 -17.84
C MET A 239 -20.99 -5.94 -16.49
N VAL A 240 -20.41 -5.09 -15.62
CA VAL A 240 -19.94 -5.52 -14.29
C VAL A 240 -21.10 -6.03 -13.42
N ILE A 241 -22.28 -5.40 -13.51
CA ILE A 241 -23.46 -5.82 -12.77
C ILE A 241 -23.98 -7.16 -13.31
N GLU A 242 -24.07 -7.32 -14.63
CA GLU A 242 -24.49 -8.56 -15.28
C GLU A 242 -23.55 -9.73 -14.92
N GLU A 243 -22.24 -9.53 -15.02
CA GLU A 243 -21.24 -10.54 -14.64
C GLU A 243 -21.28 -10.90 -13.15
N SER A 244 -21.59 -9.92 -12.28
CA SER A 244 -21.73 -10.19 -10.85
C SER A 244 -22.97 -11.03 -10.51
N GLN A 245 -24.06 -10.88 -11.25
CA GLN A 245 -25.30 -11.65 -11.06
C GLN A 245 -25.13 -13.12 -11.48
N ASP A 246 -24.31 -13.40 -12.49
CA ASP A 246 -23.99 -14.76 -12.91
C ASP A 246 -22.99 -15.47 -11.96
N SER A 247 -22.29 -14.72 -11.09
CA SER A 247 -21.38 -15.28 -10.07
C SER A 247 -22.07 -15.63 -8.74
N ASP A 248 -23.31 -15.21 -8.55
CA ASP A 248 -24.15 -15.50 -7.38
C ASP A 248 -25.01 -16.79 -7.59
N GLU A 249 -24.37 -17.89 -8.01
CA GLU A 249 -24.90 -19.27 -8.01
C GLU A 249 -23.93 -20.14 -7.18
N VAL A 250 -24.25 -20.90 -6.11
CA VAL A 250 -25.47 -21.51 -5.58
C VAL A 250 -25.23 -21.68 -4.08
N TRP A 251 -25.98 -21.00 -3.20
CA TRP A 251 -26.14 -21.52 -1.84
C TRP A 251 -26.94 -22.82 -1.95
N MET A 252 -26.25 -23.98 -1.94
CA MET A 252 -26.91 -25.24 -1.70
C MET A 252 -27.59 -25.10 -0.33
N SER A 253 -28.92 -24.97 -0.34
CA SER A 253 -29.69 -25.17 0.87
C SER A 253 -29.39 -26.60 1.35
N PRO A 254 -29.12 -26.80 2.64
CA PRO A 254 -29.06 -28.16 3.16
C PRO A 254 -30.47 -28.75 3.01
N THR A 255 -30.65 -29.67 2.06
CA THR A 255 -31.82 -30.53 2.04
C THR A 255 -31.77 -31.35 3.32
N TRP A 256 -32.69 -31.05 4.23
CA TRP A 256 -32.96 -31.80 5.46
C TRP A 256 -33.57 -33.16 5.13
N ASP A 257 -32.80 -34.05 4.52
CA ASP A 257 -33.17 -35.45 4.33
C ASP A 257 -32.07 -36.33 4.93
N GLY A 258 -32.20 -36.62 6.23
CA GLY A 258 -31.24 -37.49 6.89
C GLY A 258 -31.31 -37.58 8.40
N PHE A 259 -32.50 -37.55 9.03
CA PHE A 259 -32.64 -37.99 10.42
C PHE A 259 -34.02 -38.62 10.68
N ILE A 260 -34.28 -39.76 10.04
CA ILE A 260 -35.20 -40.78 10.56
C ILE A 260 -34.51 -42.13 10.42
N GLY A 261 -34.24 -42.81 11.54
CA GLY A 261 -33.73 -44.17 11.53
C GLY A 261 -33.00 -44.60 12.80
N THR A 262 -33.72 -44.66 13.93
CA THR A 262 -33.46 -45.64 15.01
C THR A 262 -34.62 -46.60 15.06
#